data_AF-R7P6J2-F1
#
_entry.id   AF-R7P6J2-F1
#
_cell.length_a   1.000
_cell.length_b   1.000
_cell.length_c   1.000
_cell.angle_alpha   90.00
_cell.angle_beta   90.00
_cell.angle_gamma   90.00
#
_symmetry.space_group_name_H-M   'P 1'
#
loop_
_entity.id
_entity.type
_entity.pdbx_description
1 polymer ?
#
loop_
_entity_poly.entity_id
_entity_poly.type
_entity_poly.pdbx_seq_one_letter_code
_entity_poly.pdbx_strand_id
1 'polypeptide(L)'
;MEEDLKEIKKKYGEKMAHYCREQFPILLEKKGLLPTLIESNFNEYHHLFDDLEKNSAEVMFKNYIYNLVNVENNLEIMIDKTPQELMSMAGYTLKECTTEEEIGEYKKYYAENEELCTFKGNRLERCRVFFAVKKDVDLIKRENFPYPKREDAYGTSVISIQFEKDGTNTLSIKNRYNHRVNNPDATFSNNLDNIISGLTTSFERHLGIIQKYRNNGDFELPNYVKANDGRFYKYNSEMNNICYCPDNIIIDNFEVKRFDKSRYLVLDHFIIDFKDKKIILYDKNLEYKEDFQNIFKEIIKIEVINNNETKSIYITSSNNELLELTLDKDNKIIGLTTKNIKTIGNNFLRNSLFVEKINLTDTTSIGKHFMAENLYLRSIIAPLLMQVDSYFLQSNKSLEVLSLPSLIDVGDQFLLENQVLSKLDLPNLEKAGDSFLMQNSSLKEVDLPNLIYIGKNPMRWNHILERFNTPKLIVPDNISDAFHR
;
A
#
# COMPACT_ATOMS: atom_id res chain seq x y z
N MET A 1 -21.60 -15.50 17.88
CA MET A 1 -22.03 -15.33 16.47
C MET A 1 -22.75 -14.01 16.21
N GLU A 2 -24.03 -13.79 16.57
CA GLU A 2 -24.72 -12.54 16.21
C GLU A 2 -24.11 -11.29 16.84
N GLU A 3 -23.67 -11.36 18.10
CA GLU A 3 -23.00 -10.24 18.78
C GLU A 3 -21.64 -9.94 18.14
N ASP A 4 -20.82 -10.95 17.87
CA ASP A 4 -19.53 -10.84 17.17
C ASP A 4 -19.68 -10.15 15.80
N LEU A 5 -20.67 -10.57 15.02
CA LEU A 5 -20.93 -9.98 13.69
C LEU A 5 -21.44 -8.55 13.79
N LYS A 6 -22.20 -8.18 14.84
CA LYS A 6 -22.59 -6.78 15.10
C LYS A 6 -21.38 -5.92 15.43
N GLU A 7 -20.43 -6.43 16.21
CA GLU A 7 -19.18 -5.74 16.53
C GLU A 7 -18.30 -5.53 15.29
N ILE A 8 -18.07 -6.60 14.51
CA ILE A 8 -17.31 -6.52 13.25
C ILE A 8 -17.99 -5.55 12.28
N LYS A 9 -19.32 -5.60 12.13
CA LYS A 9 -20.08 -4.68 11.27
C LYS A 9 -19.87 -3.21 11.68
N LYS A 10 -19.84 -2.93 12.99
CA LYS A 10 -19.65 -1.57 13.50
C LYS A 10 -18.27 -1.01 13.14
N LYS A 11 -17.20 -1.78 13.37
CA LYS A 11 -15.80 -1.34 13.22
C LYS A 11 -15.27 -1.45 11.78
N TYR A 12 -15.64 -2.51 11.06
CA TYR A 12 -15.08 -2.86 9.75
C TYR A 12 -16.09 -2.92 8.61
N GLY A 13 -17.34 -2.55 8.88
CA GLY A 13 -18.38 -2.41 7.86
C GLY A 13 -19.21 -3.65 7.58
N GLU A 14 -20.32 -3.43 6.89
CA GLU A 14 -21.31 -4.47 6.58
C GLU A 14 -20.73 -5.58 5.69
N LYS A 15 -19.98 -5.21 4.65
CA LYS A 15 -19.34 -6.19 3.76
C LYS A 15 -18.38 -7.11 4.53
N MET A 16 -17.56 -6.56 5.43
CA MET A 16 -16.66 -7.38 6.26
C MET A 16 -17.43 -8.36 7.14
N ALA A 17 -18.54 -7.93 7.74
CA ALA A 17 -19.37 -8.82 8.55
C ALA A 17 -20.02 -9.95 7.73
N HIS A 18 -20.48 -9.66 6.50
CA HIS A 18 -20.99 -10.68 5.58
C HIS A 18 -19.90 -11.69 5.22
N TYR A 19 -18.74 -11.21 4.78
CA TYR A 19 -17.58 -12.04 4.49
C TYR A 19 -17.18 -12.92 5.68
N CYS A 20 -17.15 -12.34 6.89
CA CYS A 20 -16.80 -13.07 8.10
C CYS A 20 -17.77 -14.19 8.44
N ARG A 21 -19.09 -13.94 8.28
CA ARG A 21 -20.13 -14.95 8.47
C ARG A 21 -19.92 -16.17 7.57
N GLU A 22 -19.52 -15.93 6.32
CA GLU A 22 -19.33 -17.00 5.33
C GLU A 22 -17.99 -17.73 5.47
N GLN A 23 -16.90 -16.99 5.73
CA GLN A 23 -15.54 -17.54 5.66
C GLN A 23 -14.97 -18.01 6.99
N PHE A 24 -15.53 -17.55 8.12
CA PHE A 24 -15.09 -17.90 9.47
C PHE A 24 -16.19 -18.50 10.37
N PRO A 25 -17.07 -19.40 9.88
CA PRO A 25 -18.17 -19.94 10.69
C PRO A 25 -17.67 -20.65 11.96
N ILE A 26 -16.54 -21.35 11.87
CA ILE A 26 -15.91 -22.06 13.01
C ILE A 26 -15.43 -21.08 14.08
N LEU A 27 -14.78 -19.97 13.69
CA LEU A 27 -14.26 -19.00 14.65
C LEU A 27 -15.38 -18.22 15.35
N LEU A 28 -16.55 -18.12 14.73
CA LEU A 28 -17.75 -17.47 15.28
C LEU A 28 -18.51 -18.33 16.31
N GLU A 29 -18.18 -19.62 16.44
CA GLU A 29 -18.74 -20.51 17.47
C GLU A 29 -18.26 -20.11 18.87
N LYS A 30 -16.98 -19.68 18.98
CA LYS A 30 -16.42 -19.15 20.22
C LYS A 30 -16.67 -17.64 20.29
N LYS A 31 -17.65 -17.24 21.12
CA LYS A 31 -17.99 -15.84 21.36
C LYS A 31 -16.75 -14.99 21.64
N GLY A 32 -16.59 -13.91 20.88
CA GLY A 32 -15.53 -12.91 21.02
C GLY A 32 -14.20 -13.27 20.34
N LEU A 33 -14.02 -14.52 19.85
CA LEU A 33 -12.75 -14.94 19.26
C LEU A 33 -12.43 -14.18 17.97
N LEU A 34 -13.30 -14.25 16.97
CA LEU A 34 -13.05 -13.62 15.67
C LEU A 34 -12.88 -12.09 15.75
N PRO A 35 -13.74 -11.33 16.46
CA PRO A 35 -13.52 -9.89 16.63
C PRO A 35 -12.15 -9.58 17.27
N THR A 36 -11.75 -10.32 18.31
CA THR A 36 -10.45 -10.13 18.99
C THR A 36 -9.27 -10.35 18.04
N LEU A 37 -9.30 -11.40 17.22
CA LEU A 37 -8.24 -11.69 16.25
C LEU A 37 -8.08 -10.58 15.21
N ILE A 38 -9.19 -10.05 14.71
CA ILE A 38 -9.17 -8.94 13.75
C ILE A 38 -8.67 -7.66 14.45
N GLU A 39 -9.20 -7.32 15.62
CA GLU A 39 -8.90 -6.06 16.31
C GLU A 39 -7.48 -5.97 16.87
N SER A 40 -6.91 -7.11 17.27
CA SER A 40 -5.51 -7.19 17.70
C SER A 40 -4.52 -7.04 16.55
N ASN A 41 -4.96 -7.21 15.29
CA ASN A 41 -4.09 -7.18 14.12
C ASN A 41 -4.45 -6.08 13.11
N PHE A 42 -5.63 -5.46 13.17
CA PHE A 42 -6.05 -4.42 12.25
C PHE A 42 -6.67 -3.26 13.01
N ASN A 43 -6.15 -2.04 12.82
CA ASN A 43 -6.82 -0.85 13.35
C ASN A 43 -8.20 -0.69 12.71
N GLU A 44 -9.16 -0.16 13.48
CA GLU A 44 -10.52 0.08 13.02
C GLU A 44 -10.52 0.91 11.73
N TYR A 45 -11.16 0.36 10.69
CA TYR A 45 -11.35 1.03 9.40
C TYR A 45 -12.54 0.40 8.67
N HIS A 46 -13.60 1.19 8.48
CA HIS A 46 -14.90 0.70 8.02
C HIS A 46 -14.90 0.16 6.58
N HIS A 47 -13.85 0.46 5.81
CA HIS A 47 -13.68 0.05 4.42
C HIS A 47 -12.56 -0.97 4.22
N LEU A 48 -12.11 -1.65 5.28
CA LEU A 48 -11.06 -2.66 5.18
C LEU A 48 -11.39 -3.73 4.12
N PHE A 49 -12.64 -4.21 4.08
CA PHE A 49 -13.02 -5.21 3.09
C PHE A 49 -13.05 -4.66 1.65
N ASP A 50 -13.44 -3.40 1.44
CA ASP A 50 -13.37 -2.78 0.10
C ASP A 50 -11.91 -2.74 -0.41
N ASP A 51 -10.95 -2.46 0.48
CA ASP A 51 -9.52 -2.49 0.15
C ASP A 51 -9.03 -3.92 -0.11
N LEU A 52 -9.54 -4.93 0.60
CA LEU A 52 -9.24 -6.34 0.32
C LEU A 52 -9.72 -6.75 -1.08
N GLU A 53 -10.98 -6.44 -1.42
CA GLU A 53 -11.55 -6.72 -2.75
C GLU A 53 -10.75 -6.02 -3.87
N LYS A 54 -10.46 -4.72 -3.69
CA LYS A 54 -9.70 -3.92 -4.67
C LYS A 54 -8.34 -4.51 -4.99
N ASN A 55 -7.69 -5.14 -4.01
CA ASN A 55 -6.35 -5.72 -4.15
C ASN A 55 -6.37 -7.26 -4.32
N SER A 56 -7.55 -7.88 -4.46
CA SER A 56 -7.69 -9.35 -4.54
C SER A 56 -7.00 -10.09 -3.39
N ALA A 57 -7.07 -9.52 -2.18
CA ALA A 57 -6.35 -9.98 -0.99
C ALA A 57 -7.22 -10.80 0.00
N GLU A 58 -8.46 -11.14 -0.36
CA GLU A 58 -9.43 -11.79 0.51
C GLU A 58 -8.94 -13.17 0.97
N VAL A 59 -8.39 -13.97 0.06
CA VAL A 59 -7.84 -15.31 0.39
C VAL A 59 -6.64 -15.20 1.32
N MET A 60 -5.77 -14.20 1.10
CA MET A 60 -4.62 -13.96 1.97
C MET A 60 -5.05 -13.51 3.37
N PHE A 61 -6.01 -12.60 3.46
CA PHE A 61 -6.62 -12.17 4.72
C PHE A 61 -7.22 -13.35 5.48
N LYS A 62 -8.00 -14.23 4.80
CA LYS A 62 -8.54 -15.44 5.40
C LYS A 62 -7.48 -16.33 6.01
N ASN A 63 -6.44 -16.64 5.23
CA ASN A 63 -5.35 -17.49 5.67
C ASN A 63 -4.60 -16.87 6.86
N TYR A 64 -4.39 -15.55 6.81
CA TYR A 64 -3.78 -14.80 7.91
C TYR A 64 -4.60 -14.93 9.21
N ILE A 65 -5.91 -14.67 9.17
CA ILE A 65 -6.76 -14.77 10.37
C ILE A 65 -6.79 -16.19 10.95
N TYR A 66 -6.89 -17.24 10.13
CA TYR A 66 -6.80 -18.62 10.63
C TYR A 66 -5.42 -18.95 11.21
N ASN A 67 -4.34 -18.39 10.64
CA ASN A 67 -3.00 -18.58 11.18
C ASN A 67 -2.84 -17.95 12.58
N LEU A 68 -3.52 -16.83 12.87
CA LEU A 68 -3.49 -16.20 14.20
C LEU A 68 -4.06 -17.14 15.29
N VAL A 69 -5.07 -17.95 14.97
CA VAL A 69 -5.66 -18.94 15.88
C VAL A 69 -4.64 -20.02 16.30
N ASN A 70 -3.72 -20.36 15.39
CA ASN A 70 -2.64 -21.31 15.67
C ASN A 70 -1.54 -20.71 16.57
N VAL A 71 -1.47 -19.38 16.69
CA VAL A 71 -0.48 -18.65 17.50
C VAL A 71 -0.99 -18.40 18.93
N GLU A 72 -2.26 -18.02 19.12
CA GLU A 72 -2.80 -17.70 20.46
C GLU A 72 -3.01 -18.90 21.38
N ASN A 73 -3.09 -20.13 20.87
CA ASN A 73 -3.39 -21.32 21.69
C ASN A 73 -2.18 -22.23 22.02
N ASN A 74 -0.94 -21.92 21.62
CA ASN A 74 0.15 -22.91 21.73
C ASN A 74 1.56 -22.38 22.09
N LEU A 75 1.72 -21.16 22.59
CA LEU A 75 3.06 -20.58 22.76
C LEU A 75 3.76 -20.85 24.11
N GLU A 76 3.17 -21.49 25.12
CA GLU A 76 3.88 -21.78 26.38
C GLU A 76 4.09 -23.27 26.74
N ILE A 77 3.50 -24.23 26.01
CA ILE A 77 3.55 -25.65 26.42
C ILE A 77 4.38 -26.55 25.48
N MET A 78 4.64 -26.15 24.24
CA MET A 78 5.31 -26.99 23.22
C MET A 78 6.77 -26.58 22.92
N ILE A 79 7.28 -25.53 23.56
CA ILE A 79 8.51 -24.81 23.17
C ILE A 79 9.82 -25.60 23.33
N ASP A 80 9.84 -26.67 24.14
CA ASP A 80 11.04 -27.47 24.42
C ASP A 80 11.02 -28.88 23.80
N LYS A 81 9.96 -29.24 23.05
CA LYS A 81 9.85 -30.57 22.44
C LYS A 81 10.61 -30.64 21.12
N THR A 82 11.41 -31.67 20.98
CA THR A 82 12.12 -32.04 19.75
C THR A 82 11.15 -32.42 18.63
N PRO A 83 11.58 -32.37 17.35
CA PRO A 83 10.74 -32.81 16.23
C PRO A 83 10.21 -34.23 16.39
N GLN A 84 11.01 -35.13 16.97
CA GLN A 84 10.65 -36.51 17.24
C GLN A 84 9.54 -36.62 18.29
N GLU A 85 9.58 -35.81 19.35
CA GLU A 85 8.54 -35.79 20.38
C GLU A 85 7.21 -35.26 19.84
N LEU A 86 7.25 -34.15 19.09
CA LEU A 86 6.05 -33.60 18.45
C LEU A 86 5.46 -34.57 17.43
N MET A 87 6.30 -35.19 16.59
CA MET A 87 5.82 -36.22 15.65
C MET A 87 5.27 -37.45 16.38
N SER A 88 5.87 -37.85 17.50
CA SER A 88 5.35 -38.93 18.36
C SER A 88 3.97 -38.61 18.92
N MET A 89 3.72 -37.35 19.30
CA MET A 89 2.40 -36.85 19.70
C MET A 89 1.41 -36.85 18.54
N ALA A 90 1.86 -36.53 17.31
CA ALA A 90 1.07 -36.63 16.09
C ALA A 90 0.84 -38.08 15.60
N GLY A 91 1.33 -39.09 16.35
CA GLY A 91 1.16 -40.50 16.03
C GLY A 91 2.19 -41.07 15.05
N TYR A 92 3.28 -40.35 14.80
CA TYR A 92 4.37 -40.74 13.89
C TYR A 92 5.65 -41.12 14.62
N THR A 93 6.45 -41.95 13.97
CA THR A 93 7.87 -42.12 14.27
C THR A 93 8.65 -41.36 13.20
N LEU A 94 9.39 -40.33 13.59
CA LEU A 94 10.22 -39.52 12.70
C LEU A 94 11.68 -39.97 12.78
N LYS A 95 12.32 -40.22 11.63
CA LYS A 95 13.75 -40.52 11.51
C LYS A 95 14.38 -39.68 10.39
N GLU A 96 15.49 -39.02 10.69
CA GLU A 96 16.36 -38.42 9.67
C GLU A 96 17.14 -39.54 8.98
N CYS A 97 17.22 -39.49 7.65
CA CYS A 97 18.04 -40.41 6.86
C CYS A 97 19.32 -39.70 6.45
N THR A 98 20.45 -40.32 6.75
CA THR A 98 21.80 -39.81 6.46
C THR A 98 22.53 -40.63 5.39
N THR A 99 22.01 -41.81 5.04
CA THR A 99 22.48 -42.62 3.91
C THR A 99 21.33 -43.02 2.97
N GLU A 100 21.65 -43.32 1.71
CA GLU A 100 20.65 -43.80 0.74
C GLU A 100 20.10 -45.20 1.10
N GLU A 101 20.90 -46.00 1.82
CA GLU A 101 20.44 -47.27 2.39
C GLU A 101 19.29 -47.05 3.39
N GLU A 102 19.42 -46.07 4.28
CA GLU A 102 18.36 -45.70 5.23
C GLU A 102 17.10 -45.20 4.53
N ILE A 103 17.24 -44.44 3.43
CA ILE A 103 16.11 -44.06 2.58
C ILE A 103 15.44 -45.32 1.99
N GLY A 104 16.25 -46.29 1.52
CA GLY A 104 15.78 -47.55 0.94
C GLY A 104 14.93 -48.41 1.88
N GLU A 105 15.15 -48.34 3.20
CA GLU A 105 14.37 -49.10 4.20
C GLU A 105 12.87 -48.79 4.17
N TYR A 106 12.49 -47.57 3.76
CA TYR A 106 11.10 -47.14 3.69
C TYR A 106 10.37 -47.63 2.43
N LYS A 107 11.10 -48.14 1.45
CA LYS A 107 10.52 -48.68 0.20
C LYS A 107 9.48 -49.76 0.47
N LYS A 108 9.66 -50.56 1.53
CA LYS A 108 8.73 -51.62 1.96
C LYS A 108 7.30 -51.14 2.22
N TYR A 109 7.09 -49.84 2.47
CA TYR A 109 5.76 -49.29 2.69
C TYR A 109 5.05 -48.87 1.39
N TYR A 110 5.72 -48.84 0.25
CA TYR A 110 5.14 -48.37 -1.01
C TYR A 110 4.71 -49.54 -1.89
N ALA A 111 3.58 -49.40 -2.58
CA ALA A 111 3.21 -50.32 -3.64
C ALA A 111 4.16 -50.16 -4.85
N GLU A 112 4.32 -51.22 -5.65
CA GLU A 112 5.28 -51.32 -6.78
C GLU A 112 5.17 -50.19 -7.82
N ASN A 113 4.04 -49.47 -7.86
CA ASN A 113 3.78 -48.33 -8.75
C ASN A 113 3.47 -47.00 -8.01
N GLU A 114 3.78 -46.93 -6.71
CA GLU A 114 3.64 -45.74 -5.87
C GLU A 114 4.98 -45.30 -5.28
N GLU A 115 6.07 -45.99 -5.65
CA GLU A 115 7.43 -45.68 -5.19
C GLU A 115 7.80 -44.21 -5.48
N LEU A 116 8.42 -43.55 -4.50
CA LEU A 116 8.94 -42.20 -4.67
C LEU A 116 10.22 -42.20 -5.52
N CYS A 117 10.40 -41.19 -6.37
CA CYS A 117 11.67 -40.93 -7.05
C CYS A 117 12.83 -40.72 -6.06
N THR A 118 12.54 -40.42 -4.79
CA THR A 118 13.47 -40.38 -3.67
C THR A 118 14.33 -41.64 -3.54
N PHE A 119 13.81 -42.83 -3.91
CA PHE A 119 14.53 -44.11 -3.75
C PHE A 119 15.60 -44.39 -4.82
N LYS A 120 15.73 -43.53 -5.86
CA LYS A 120 16.57 -43.82 -7.04
C LYS A 120 17.54 -42.69 -7.43
N GLY A 121 17.61 -41.58 -6.69
CA GLY A 121 18.13 -40.32 -7.23
C GLY A 121 19.09 -39.53 -6.36
N ASN A 122 19.99 -40.19 -5.61
CA ASN A 122 20.99 -39.54 -4.72
C ASN A 122 20.42 -38.33 -3.97
N ARG A 123 19.25 -38.52 -3.34
CA ARG A 123 18.45 -37.39 -2.84
C ARG A 123 19.21 -36.61 -1.77
N LEU A 124 20.09 -37.29 -1.02
CA LEU A 124 20.86 -36.68 0.06
C LEU A 124 21.93 -35.69 -0.41
N GLU A 125 22.31 -35.72 -1.70
CA GLU A 125 23.20 -34.69 -2.27
C GLU A 125 22.52 -33.31 -2.30
N ARG A 126 21.20 -33.29 -2.50
CA ARG A 126 20.42 -32.05 -2.71
C ARG A 126 19.48 -31.70 -1.56
N CYS A 127 19.14 -32.65 -0.69
CA CYS A 127 18.18 -32.45 0.38
C CYS A 127 18.64 -33.05 1.72
N ARG A 128 18.17 -32.50 2.85
CA ARG A 128 18.01 -33.26 4.11
C ARG A 128 16.68 -34.01 4.05
N VAL A 129 16.68 -35.30 4.36
CA VAL A 129 15.51 -36.17 4.18
C VAL A 129 15.14 -36.81 5.50
N PHE A 130 13.85 -36.70 5.85
CA PHE A 130 13.25 -37.37 6.99
C PHE A 130 12.10 -38.24 6.49
N PHE A 131 11.87 -39.36 7.16
CA PHE A 131 10.67 -40.14 7.00
C PHE A 131 9.87 -40.14 8.29
N ALA A 132 8.56 -39.96 8.16
CA ALA A 132 7.62 -40.10 9.25
C ALA A 132 6.64 -41.21 8.93
N VAL A 133 6.59 -42.21 9.82
CA VAL A 133 5.75 -43.41 9.69
C VAL A 133 4.75 -43.45 10.83
N LYS A 134 3.46 -43.58 10.53
CA LYS A 134 2.43 -43.74 11.56
C LYS A 134 2.69 -44.97 12.41
N LYS A 135 2.46 -44.87 13.72
CA LYS A 135 2.66 -45.97 14.68
C LYS A 135 1.76 -47.19 14.39
N ASP A 136 0.63 -46.97 13.73
CA ASP A 136 -0.36 -47.98 13.33
C ASP A 136 -0.29 -48.32 11.83
N VAL A 137 0.82 -48.02 11.15
CA VAL A 137 0.97 -48.21 9.68
C VAL A 137 0.60 -49.62 9.19
N ASP A 138 0.85 -50.66 9.99
CA ASP A 138 0.57 -52.05 9.63
C ASP A 138 -0.93 -52.36 9.53
N LEU A 139 -1.78 -51.54 10.16
CA LEU A 139 -3.23 -51.64 10.06
C LEU A 139 -3.78 -50.92 8.82
N ILE A 140 -2.98 -50.05 8.19
CA ILE A 140 -3.40 -49.18 7.10
C ILE A 140 -3.05 -49.83 5.75
N LYS A 141 -4.04 -50.54 5.20
CA LYS A 141 -3.88 -51.28 3.94
C LYS A 141 -4.33 -50.47 2.72
N ARG A 142 -3.53 -50.51 1.65
CA ARG A 142 -3.79 -49.82 0.37
C ARG A 142 -5.16 -50.15 -0.23
N GLU A 143 -5.57 -51.42 -0.11
CA GLU A 143 -6.82 -51.96 -0.65
C GLU A 143 -8.08 -51.28 -0.10
N ASN A 144 -8.00 -50.71 1.11
CA ASN A 144 -9.13 -50.01 1.75
C ASN A 144 -9.40 -48.61 1.16
N PHE A 145 -8.56 -48.13 0.24
CA PHE A 145 -8.65 -46.78 -0.33
C PHE A 145 -8.75 -46.83 -1.87
N PRO A 146 -9.84 -47.37 -2.44
CA PRO A 146 -10.00 -47.50 -3.89
C PRO A 146 -10.03 -46.15 -4.62
N TYR A 147 -10.42 -45.07 -3.93
CA TYR A 147 -10.45 -43.69 -4.43
C TYR A 147 -9.47 -42.82 -3.62
N PRO A 148 -8.18 -42.79 -4.00
CA PRO A 148 -7.15 -42.18 -3.19
C PRO A 148 -7.34 -40.67 -3.10
N LYS A 149 -7.27 -40.12 -1.89
CA LYS A 149 -7.21 -38.68 -1.64
C LYS A 149 -5.85 -38.35 -1.06
N ARG A 150 -5.28 -37.21 -1.45
CA ARG A 150 -3.94 -36.79 -1.01
C ARG A 150 -3.75 -36.92 0.50
N GLU A 151 -4.73 -36.49 1.29
CA GLU A 151 -4.63 -36.51 2.75
C GLU A 151 -5.52 -37.56 3.43
N ASP A 152 -5.83 -38.68 2.75
CA ASP A 152 -6.45 -39.81 3.44
C ASP A 152 -5.45 -40.55 4.35
N ALA A 153 -5.96 -41.51 5.13
CA ALA A 153 -5.18 -42.22 6.12
C ALA A 153 -4.04 -43.07 5.52
N TYR A 154 -4.17 -43.58 4.29
CA TYR A 154 -3.07 -44.27 3.63
C TYR A 154 -2.06 -43.27 3.07
N GLY A 155 -2.51 -42.23 2.38
CA GLY A 155 -1.62 -41.22 1.80
C GLY A 155 -0.68 -40.56 2.82
N THR A 156 -1.20 -40.34 4.03
CA THR A 156 -0.46 -39.72 5.14
C THR A 156 0.18 -40.73 6.11
N SER A 157 -0.02 -42.04 5.92
CA SER A 157 0.55 -43.05 6.83
C SER A 157 2.07 -43.15 6.77
N VAL A 158 2.67 -42.79 5.63
CA VAL A 158 4.12 -42.69 5.43
C VAL A 158 4.38 -41.45 4.59
N ILE A 159 5.11 -40.49 5.14
CA ILE A 159 5.48 -39.25 4.45
C ILE A 159 6.99 -39.07 4.45
N SER A 160 7.51 -38.52 3.35
CA SER A 160 8.91 -38.09 3.25
C SER A 160 8.96 -36.57 3.34
N ILE A 161 9.59 -36.05 4.39
CA ILE A 161 9.78 -34.61 4.63
C ILE A 161 11.19 -34.26 4.16
N GLN A 162 11.29 -33.38 3.18
CA GLN A 162 12.56 -33.04 2.51
C GLN A 162 12.82 -31.54 2.55
N PHE A 163 14.04 -31.15 2.88
CA PHE A 163 14.50 -29.76 2.85
C PHE A 163 15.65 -29.60 1.88
N GLU A 164 15.59 -28.66 0.94
CA GLU A 164 16.67 -28.40 -0.01
C GLU A 164 17.94 -27.85 0.65
N LYS A 165 19.12 -28.26 0.16
CA LYS A 165 20.44 -27.83 0.66
C LYS A 165 21.00 -26.59 -0.06
N ASP A 166 20.20 -25.92 -0.88
CA ASP A 166 20.58 -24.72 -1.63
C ASP A 166 20.69 -23.44 -0.77
N GLY A 167 20.52 -23.59 0.55
CA GLY A 167 20.55 -22.50 1.52
C GLY A 167 19.18 -21.88 1.78
N THR A 168 18.12 -22.24 1.05
CA THR A 168 16.74 -21.79 1.32
C THR A 168 15.99 -22.72 2.25
N ASN A 169 16.41 -24.00 2.34
CA ASN A 169 15.71 -25.07 3.04
C ASN A 169 14.26 -25.28 2.54
N THR A 170 13.99 -25.11 1.24
CA THR A 170 12.66 -25.38 0.64
C THR A 170 12.09 -26.73 1.07
N LEU A 171 10.90 -26.72 1.68
CA LEU A 171 10.19 -27.88 2.20
C LEU A 171 9.34 -28.55 1.12
N SER A 172 9.51 -29.86 0.97
CA SER A 172 8.58 -30.75 0.25
C SER A 172 8.19 -31.93 1.13
N ILE A 173 6.88 -32.10 1.37
CA ILE A 173 6.30 -33.24 2.07
C ILE A 173 5.63 -34.15 1.04
N LYS A 174 6.25 -35.31 0.82
CA LYS A 174 5.82 -36.27 -0.19
C LYS A 174 4.94 -37.36 0.40
N ASN A 175 3.83 -37.59 -0.29
CA ASN A 175 2.80 -38.55 0.04
C ASN A 175 3.19 -40.01 -0.22
N ARG A 176 2.48 -40.96 0.41
CA ARG A 176 2.59 -42.39 0.11
C ARG A 176 2.10 -42.77 -1.30
N TYR A 177 1.11 -42.05 -1.86
CA TYR A 177 0.50 -42.38 -3.16
C TYR A 177 1.32 -42.00 -4.41
N ASN A 178 2.35 -41.16 -4.27
CA ASN A 178 3.04 -40.52 -5.39
C ASN A 178 2.04 -40.00 -6.46
N HIS A 179 2.27 -40.21 -7.77
CA HIS A 179 1.48 -39.65 -8.87
C HIS A 179 0.01 -40.10 -8.98
N ARG A 180 -0.50 -40.94 -8.06
CA ARG A 180 -1.91 -41.36 -8.05
C ARG A 180 -2.87 -40.32 -7.48
N VAL A 181 -2.34 -39.26 -6.86
CA VAL A 181 -3.10 -38.12 -6.37
C VAL A 181 -2.49 -36.84 -6.95
N ASN A 182 -3.29 -35.79 -7.08
CA ASN A 182 -2.79 -34.50 -7.54
C ASN A 182 -1.81 -33.89 -6.51
N ASN A 183 -0.67 -33.39 -6.99
CA ASN A 183 0.38 -32.72 -6.19
C ASN A 183 0.77 -33.49 -4.92
N PRO A 184 1.25 -34.74 -5.05
CA PRO A 184 1.60 -35.59 -3.91
C PRO A 184 2.80 -35.08 -3.11
N ASP A 185 3.61 -34.23 -3.71
CA ASP A 185 4.79 -33.58 -3.13
C ASP A 185 4.49 -32.25 -2.41
N ALA A 186 3.20 -31.92 -2.28
CA ALA A 186 2.65 -30.82 -1.51
C ALA A 186 1.66 -31.30 -0.43
N THR A 187 1.93 -32.45 0.19
CA THR A 187 1.07 -32.99 1.26
C THR A 187 1.11 -32.07 2.49
N PHE A 188 -0.03 -31.88 3.17
CA PHE A 188 -0.16 -30.88 4.25
C PHE A 188 0.19 -29.45 3.80
N SER A 189 0.04 -29.17 2.50
CA SER A 189 0.40 -27.90 1.88
C SER A 189 1.87 -27.51 2.10
N ASN A 190 2.78 -28.48 2.26
CA ASN A 190 4.19 -28.24 2.61
C ASN A 190 4.36 -27.35 3.85
N ASN A 191 3.52 -27.55 4.85
CA ASN A 191 3.61 -26.87 6.14
C ASN A 191 3.71 -27.91 7.25
N LEU A 192 4.81 -27.88 8.02
CA LEU A 192 5.03 -28.81 9.13
C LEU A 192 4.00 -28.62 10.25
N ASP A 193 3.53 -27.39 10.47
CA ASP A 193 2.56 -27.09 11.52
C ASP A 193 1.16 -27.66 11.22
N ASN A 194 0.88 -28.01 9.97
CA ASN A 194 -0.32 -28.75 9.58
C ASN A 194 -0.26 -30.24 9.99
N ILE A 195 0.92 -30.77 10.32
CA ILE A 195 1.07 -32.10 10.92
C ILE A 195 0.80 -31.99 12.42
N ILE A 196 1.52 -31.08 13.08
CA ILE A 196 1.31 -30.70 14.48
C ILE A 196 1.91 -29.33 14.71
N SER A 197 1.16 -28.47 15.40
CA SER A 197 1.56 -27.09 15.72
C SER A 197 2.89 -27.05 16.49
N GLY A 198 3.78 -26.12 16.10
CA GLY A 198 5.09 -25.90 16.72
C GLY A 198 6.21 -26.73 16.09
N LEU A 199 5.89 -27.62 15.15
CA LEU A 199 6.86 -28.49 14.51
C LEU A 199 7.87 -27.69 13.68
N THR A 200 7.44 -26.64 12.97
CA THR A 200 8.37 -25.82 12.17
C THR A 200 9.42 -25.14 13.05
N THR A 201 9.01 -24.57 14.18
CA THR A 201 9.91 -23.94 15.17
C THR A 201 10.83 -24.97 15.83
N SER A 202 10.33 -26.18 16.08
CA SER A 202 11.12 -27.27 16.65
C SER A 202 12.25 -27.72 15.71
N PHE A 203 11.97 -27.88 14.41
CA PHE A 203 13.00 -28.18 13.40
C PHE A 203 14.06 -27.09 13.28
N GLU A 204 13.67 -25.82 13.41
CA GLU A 204 14.59 -24.68 13.42
C GLU A 204 15.52 -24.71 14.64
N ARG A 205 14.96 -24.82 15.85
CA ARG A 205 15.73 -24.75 17.10
C ARG A 205 16.63 -25.96 17.31
N HIS A 206 16.12 -27.16 17.09
CA HIS A 206 16.83 -28.40 17.42
C HIS A 206 17.72 -28.91 16.29
N LEU A 207 17.39 -28.59 15.03
CA LEU A 207 18.10 -29.13 13.85
C LEU A 207 18.71 -28.05 12.96
N GLY A 208 18.54 -26.76 13.30
CA GLY A 208 19.10 -25.62 12.56
C GLY A 208 18.48 -25.41 11.17
N ILE A 209 17.32 -26.02 10.88
CA ILE A 209 16.68 -25.95 9.55
C ILE A 209 15.81 -24.69 9.49
N ILE A 210 16.40 -23.59 9.04
CA ILE A 210 15.72 -22.30 8.85
C ILE A 210 15.21 -22.22 7.40
N GLN A 211 13.90 -22.32 7.20
CA GLN A 211 13.25 -22.12 5.91
C GLN A 211 13.27 -20.63 5.55
N LYS A 212 14.13 -20.21 4.60
CA LYS A 212 14.35 -18.78 4.28
C LYS A 212 13.23 -18.13 3.46
N TYR A 213 12.34 -18.92 2.87
CA TYR A 213 11.09 -18.44 2.27
C TYR A 213 9.96 -18.32 3.31
N ARG A 214 10.26 -18.47 4.62
CA ARG A 214 9.38 -17.94 5.66
C ARG A 214 9.34 -16.41 5.50
N ASN A 215 8.43 -15.94 4.66
CA ASN A 215 7.56 -14.88 5.14
C ASN A 215 6.85 -15.46 6.36
N ASN A 216 7.25 -14.99 7.53
CA ASN A 216 6.50 -15.20 8.75
C ASN A 216 5.17 -14.45 8.62
N GLY A 217 4.19 -14.96 7.88
CA GLY A 217 2.87 -14.33 7.85
C GLY A 217 2.90 -12.82 7.55
N ASP A 218 3.69 -12.40 6.56
CA ASP A 218 3.65 -11.03 6.06
C ASP A 218 2.40 -10.90 5.20
N PHE A 219 1.26 -10.82 5.88
CA PHE A 219 0.07 -10.26 5.28
C PHE A 219 0.44 -8.83 4.85
N GLU A 220 0.55 -8.63 3.55
CA GLU A 220 0.76 -7.31 2.96
C GLU A 220 -0.53 -6.90 2.25
N LEU A 221 -0.93 -5.66 2.50
CA LEU A 221 -2.06 -5.03 1.83
C LEU A 221 -1.61 -3.65 1.35
N PRO A 222 -1.71 -3.33 0.05
CA PRO A 222 -1.27 -2.03 -0.45
C PRO A 222 -1.89 -0.85 0.30
N ASN A 223 -1.06 0.12 0.67
CA ASN A 223 -1.41 1.27 1.52
C ASN A 223 -1.77 0.91 2.98
N TYR A 224 -1.24 -0.20 3.50
CA TYR A 224 -1.28 -0.53 4.92
C TYR A 224 0.14 -0.68 5.45
N VAL A 225 0.37 -0.20 6.67
CA VAL A 225 1.62 -0.35 7.39
C VAL A 225 1.36 -1.10 8.71
N LYS A 226 2.23 -2.04 9.06
CA LYS A 226 2.18 -2.70 10.36
C LYS A 226 2.98 -1.88 11.37
N ALA A 227 2.32 -1.37 12.41
CA ALA A 227 2.97 -0.59 13.46
C ALA A 227 3.56 -1.49 14.56
N ASN A 228 4.35 -0.89 15.45
CA ASN A 228 5.00 -1.57 16.58
C ASN A 228 4.01 -2.21 17.58
N ASP A 229 2.74 -1.78 17.58
CA ASP A 229 1.69 -2.39 18.40
C ASP A 229 1.10 -3.67 17.78
N GLY A 230 1.64 -4.10 16.64
CA GLY A 230 1.25 -5.32 15.93
C GLY A 230 0.11 -5.13 14.94
N ARG A 231 -0.55 -3.96 14.90
CA ARG A 231 -1.72 -3.73 14.04
C ARG A 231 -1.34 -3.14 12.67
N PHE A 232 -2.10 -3.51 11.65
CA PHE A 232 -2.11 -2.88 10.35
C PHE A 232 -2.95 -1.60 10.36
N TYR A 233 -2.39 -0.52 9.83
CA TYR A 233 -3.02 0.78 9.69
C TYR A 233 -3.11 1.15 8.23
N LYS A 234 -4.33 1.47 7.79
CA LYS A 234 -4.54 2.13 6.50
C LYS A 234 -3.84 3.49 6.52
N TYR A 235 -3.06 3.81 5.49
CA TYR A 235 -2.54 5.15 5.28
C TYR A 235 -2.95 5.71 3.93
N ASN A 236 -3.00 7.04 3.86
CA ASN A 236 -3.36 7.81 2.68
C ASN A 236 -2.13 8.23 1.89
N SER A 237 -1.08 8.63 2.59
CA SER A 237 0.19 9.05 2.05
C SER A 237 1.33 8.62 2.97
N GLU A 238 2.51 8.46 2.38
CA GLU A 238 3.74 8.11 3.08
C GLU A 238 4.86 9.02 2.58
N MET A 239 5.56 9.67 3.51
CA MET A 239 6.72 10.53 3.22
C MET A 239 7.75 10.36 4.33
N ASN A 240 9.02 10.16 3.99
CA ASN A 240 10.10 10.01 4.98
C ASN A 240 9.81 8.95 6.07
N ASN A 241 9.23 7.81 5.69
CA ASN A 241 8.76 6.74 6.61
C ASN A 241 7.73 7.20 7.65
N ILE A 242 6.99 8.27 7.34
CA ILE A 242 5.84 8.76 8.11
C ILE A 242 4.59 8.48 7.28
N CYS A 243 3.73 7.59 7.77
CA CYS A 243 2.45 7.27 7.17
C CYS A 243 1.35 8.11 7.81
N TYR A 244 0.62 8.87 7.00
CA TYR A 244 -0.51 9.67 7.45
C TYR A 244 -1.79 8.88 7.25
N CYS A 245 -2.47 8.57 8.35
CA CYS A 245 -3.59 7.64 8.39
C CYS A 245 -4.92 8.38 8.57
N PRO A 246 -6.04 7.78 8.11
CA PRO A 246 -7.36 8.21 8.53
C PRO A 246 -7.50 8.23 10.06
N ASP A 247 -8.56 8.86 10.53
CA ASP A 247 -8.93 8.87 11.94
C ASP A 247 -7.96 9.60 12.89
N ASN A 248 -7.23 10.59 12.38
CA ASN A 248 -6.26 11.39 13.13
C ASN A 248 -5.09 10.57 13.70
N ILE A 249 -4.54 9.68 12.87
CA ILE A 249 -3.42 8.82 13.24
C ILE A 249 -2.23 9.14 12.33
N ILE A 250 -1.04 9.16 12.91
CA ILE A 250 0.23 9.20 12.17
C ILE A 250 1.07 8.03 12.66
N ILE A 251 1.61 7.24 11.73
CA ILE A 251 2.61 6.22 12.02
C ILE A 251 3.97 6.79 11.63
N ASP A 252 4.80 7.09 12.62
CA ASP A 252 6.10 7.71 12.43
C ASP A 252 7.17 6.73 12.89
N ASN A 253 7.96 6.19 11.95
CA ASN A 253 8.93 5.14 12.23
C ASN A 253 8.29 3.95 12.98
N PHE A 254 7.13 3.49 12.49
CA PHE A 254 6.32 2.41 13.07
C PHE A 254 5.69 2.70 14.44
N GLU A 255 5.91 3.90 15.02
CA GLU A 255 5.23 4.32 16.26
C GLU A 255 3.85 4.94 15.97
N VAL A 256 2.82 4.47 16.68
CA VAL A 256 1.45 4.99 16.53
C VAL A 256 1.28 6.28 17.32
N LYS A 257 1.01 7.40 16.63
CA LYS A 257 0.66 8.69 17.24
C LYS A 257 -0.81 9.00 16.96
N ARG A 258 -1.61 9.11 18.02
CA ARG A 258 -3.05 9.41 17.93
C ARG A 258 -3.30 10.86 18.36
N PHE A 259 -4.05 11.59 17.55
CA PHE A 259 -4.40 12.98 17.83
C PHE A 259 -5.88 13.09 18.22
N ASP A 260 -6.16 13.75 19.34
CA ASP A 260 -7.53 13.94 19.84
C ASP A 260 -8.39 14.69 18.82
N LYS A 261 -9.46 14.04 18.35
CA LYS A 261 -10.41 14.58 17.36
C LYS A 261 -11.14 15.84 17.84
N SER A 262 -11.20 16.07 19.15
CA SER A 262 -11.78 17.30 19.70
C SER A 262 -10.90 18.52 19.46
N ARG A 263 -9.60 18.31 19.20
CA ARG A 263 -8.60 19.39 19.05
C ARG A 263 -7.91 19.39 17.70
N TYR A 264 -7.66 18.22 17.12
CA TYR A 264 -6.82 18.09 15.93
C TYR A 264 -7.61 17.51 14.76
N LEU A 265 -7.10 17.78 13.56
CA LEU A 265 -7.47 17.06 12.35
C LEU A 265 -6.20 16.79 11.55
N VAL A 266 -5.92 15.51 11.31
CA VAL A 266 -4.83 15.08 10.41
C VAL A 266 -5.40 14.98 9.00
N LEU A 267 -4.71 15.60 8.05
CA LEU A 267 -5.06 15.61 6.62
C LEU A 267 -3.77 15.73 5.80
N ASP A 268 -3.63 14.88 4.78
CA ASP A 268 -2.36 14.69 4.05
C ASP A 268 -1.15 14.69 5.03
N HIS A 269 -0.12 15.49 4.78
CA HIS A 269 1.05 15.64 5.67
C HIS A 269 0.95 16.79 6.68
N PHE A 270 -0.26 17.29 6.92
CA PHE A 270 -0.56 18.40 7.83
C PHE A 270 -1.45 18.01 9.02
N ILE A 271 -1.43 18.87 10.03
CA ILE A 271 -2.33 18.81 11.17
C ILE A 271 -2.95 20.20 11.36
N ILE A 272 -4.27 20.27 11.40
CA ILE A 272 -4.99 21.45 11.87
C ILE A 272 -5.19 21.32 13.39
N ASP A 273 -4.73 22.31 14.16
CA ASP A 273 -5.03 22.46 15.59
C ASP A 273 -6.16 23.48 15.77
N PHE A 274 -7.35 23.01 16.13
CA PHE A 274 -8.54 23.84 16.34
C PHE A 274 -8.41 24.77 17.54
N LYS A 275 -7.65 24.37 18.57
CA LYS A 275 -7.51 25.13 19.81
C LYS A 275 -6.52 26.28 19.62
N ASP A 276 -5.34 25.96 19.10
CA ASP A 276 -4.28 26.96 18.87
C ASP A 276 -4.46 27.71 17.54
N LYS A 277 -5.43 27.27 16.71
CA LYS A 277 -5.77 27.81 15.39
C LYS A 277 -4.54 27.89 14.48
N LYS A 278 -3.94 26.73 14.23
CA LYS A 278 -2.73 26.59 13.40
C LYS A 278 -2.89 25.47 12.41
N ILE A 279 -2.24 25.63 11.26
CA ILE A 279 -1.90 24.55 10.35
C ILE A 279 -0.45 24.19 10.65
N ILE A 280 -0.17 22.92 10.87
CA ILE A 280 1.13 22.42 11.31
C ILE A 280 1.61 21.43 10.26
N LEU A 281 2.77 21.70 9.68
CA LEU A 281 3.53 20.68 8.94
C LEU A 281 4.11 19.68 9.95
N TYR A 282 3.72 18.41 9.86
CA TYR A 282 4.13 17.41 10.84
C TYR A 282 5.62 17.09 10.73
N ASP A 283 6.08 16.74 9.53
CA ASP A 283 7.48 16.47 9.26
C ASP A 283 8.29 17.78 9.12
N LYS A 284 9.02 18.12 10.17
CA LYS A 284 9.88 19.32 10.20
C LYS A 284 11.19 19.14 9.44
N ASN A 285 11.51 17.91 9.01
CA ASN A 285 12.74 17.57 8.30
C ASN A 285 12.53 17.50 6.78
N LEU A 286 11.35 17.87 6.28
CA LEU A 286 11.12 18.01 4.85
C LEU A 286 12.19 18.92 4.21
N GLU A 287 12.71 18.47 3.06
CA GLU A 287 13.81 19.13 2.36
C GLU A 287 13.48 20.58 1.97
N TYR A 288 12.19 20.87 1.78
CA TYR A 288 11.68 22.19 1.45
C TYR A 288 10.70 22.70 2.51
N LYS A 289 10.66 24.04 2.64
CA LYS A 289 9.67 24.72 3.48
C LYS A 289 8.39 24.93 2.70
N GLU A 290 7.32 24.31 3.17
CA GLU A 290 5.99 24.41 2.60
C GLU A 290 5.22 25.60 3.18
N ASP A 291 4.74 26.47 2.30
CA ASP A 291 4.07 27.71 2.71
C ASP A 291 2.58 27.51 3.06
N PHE A 292 2.00 26.33 2.78
CA PHE A 292 0.62 26.03 3.13
C PHE A 292 0.31 26.26 4.62
N GLN A 293 1.23 25.87 5.51
CA GLN A 293 1.09 26.08 6.96
C GLN A 293 1.12 27.58 7.36
N ASN A 294 1.65 28.45 6.49
CA ASN A 294 1.81 29.88 6.72
C ASN A 294 0.88 30.73 5.83
N ILE A 295 -0.11 30.10 5.18
CA ILE A 295 -1.06 30.81 4.30
C ILE A 295 -1.73 31.99 5.01
N PHE A 296 -1.94 31.89 6.32
CA PHE A 296 -2.43 32.95 7.18
C PHE A 296 -1.44 33.27 8.29
N LYS A 297 -1.24 34.56 8.56
CA LYS A 297 -0.49 35.03 9.73
C LYS A 297 -1.23 34.73 11.04
N GLU A 298 -2.55 34.83 11.01
CA GLU A 298 -3.42 34.62 12.16
C GLU A 298 -4.76 34.03 11.70
N ILE A 299 -5.09 32.85 12.23
CA ILE A 299 -6.37 32.20 12.01
C ILE A 299 -7.30 32.55 13.17
N ILE A 300 -8.48 33.09 12.85
CA ILE A 300 -9.47 33.47 13.87
C ILE A 300 -10.60 32.45 13.99
N LYS A 301 -10.86 31.67 12.94
CA LYS A 301 -11.97 30.72 12.90
C LYS A 301 -11.63 29.51 12.04
N ILE A 302 -12.00 28.33 12.52
CA ILE A 302 -11.95 27.08 11.76
C ILE A 302 -13.33 26.42 11.94
N GLU A 303 -14.00 26.11 10.84
CA GLU A 303 -15.29 25.42 10.83
C GLU A 303 -15.21 24.17 9.98
N VAL A 304 -15.86 23.10 10.44
CA VAL A 304 -15.90 21.82 9.75
C VAL A 304 -17.35 21.46 9.48
N ILE A 305 -17.69 21.21 8.22
CA ILE A 305 -19.02 20.79 7.78
C ILE A 305 -18.89 19.40 7.14
N ASN A 306 -19.62 18.41 7.67
CA ASN A 306 -19.66 17.07 7.09
C ASN A 306 -20.78 17.01 6.04
N ASN A 307 -20.43 16.68 4.80
CA ASN A 307 -21.31 16.63 3.65
C ASN A 307 -21.41 15.18 3.13
N ASN A 308 -22.06 14.29 3.88
CA ASN A 308 -22.23 12.85 3.58
C ASN A 308 -20.94 12.10 3.17
N GLU A 309 -20.47 12.29 1.93
CA GLU A 309 -19.28 11.68 1.34
C GLU A 309 -18.01 12.55 1.42
N THR A 310 -18.15 13.85 1.68
CA THR A 310 -17.02 14.79 1.80
C THR A 310 -17.10 15.60 3.08
N LYS A 311 -16.02 16.32 3.40
CA LYS A 311 -15.94 17.25 4.53
C LYS A 311 -15.37 18.57 4.05
N SER A 312 -16.09 19.67 4.30
CA SER A 312 -15.61 21.02 4.02
C SER A 312 -14.99 21.63 5.27
N ILE A 313 -13.82 22.26 5.11
CA ILE A 313 -13.12 22.99 6.17
C ILE A 313 -12.99 24.44 5.74
N TYR A 314 -13.52 25.34 6.56
CA TYR A 314 -13.41 26.78 6.34
C TYR A 314 -12.44 27.36 7.36
N ILE A 315 -11.34 27.94 6.89
CA ILE A 315 -10.31 28.58 7.71
C ILE A 315 -10.32 30.07 7.39
N THR A 316 -10.71 30.88 8.37
CA THR A 316 -10.81 32.34 8.22
C THR A 316 -9.69 33.04 8.97
N SER A 317 -9.03 33.99 8.29
CA SER A 317 -7.98 34.83 8.87
C SER A 317 -8.52 36.11 9.49
N SER A 318 -7.71 36.79 10.31
CA SER A 318 -8.07 38.11 10.88
C SER A 318 -8.24 39.21 9.82
N ASN A 319 -7.74 39.00 8.59
CA ASN A 319 -7.90 39.92 7.47
C ASN A 319 -9.13 39.61 6.59
N ASN A 320 -10.07 38.78 7.07
CA ASN A 320 -11.23 38.32 6.29
C ASN A 320 -10.84 37.56 5.01
N GLU A 321 -9.69 36.88 5.04
CA GLU A 321 -9.31 35.90 4.03
C GLU A 321 -9.90 34.54 4.40
N LEU A 322 -10.22 33.74 3.38
CA LEU A 322 -10.83 32.44 3.56
C LEU A 322 -10.11 31.40 2.70
N LEU A 323 -9.78 30.29 3.34
CA LEU A 323 -9.38 29.05 2.69
C LEU A 323 -10.48 28.02 2.96
N GLU A 324 -11.08 27.51 1.90
CA GLU A 324 -11.99 26.37 1.93
C GLU A 324 -11.25 25.14 1.40
N LEU A 325 -11.19 24.08 2.20
CA LEU A 325 -10.69 22.77 1.80
C LEU A 325 -11.85 21.80 1.68
N THR A 326 -11.84 20.98 0.64
CA THR A 326 -12.73 19.84 0.50
C THR A 326 -11.91 18.58 0.72
N LEU A 327 -12.29 17.79 1.72
CA LEU A 327 -11.68 16.50 2.01
C LEU A 327 -12.59 15.34 1.61
N ASP A 328 -11.98 14.22 1.22
CA ASP A 328 -12.68 12.94 1.11
C ASP A 328 -12.95 12.30 2.49
N LYS A 329 -13.59 11.13 2.50
CA LYS A 329 -13.90 10.36 3.71
C LYS A 329 -12.68 9.94 4.54
N ASP A 330 -11.50 9.90 3.92
CA ASP A 330 -10.24 9.50 4.56
C ASP A 330 -9.42 10.73 5.01
N ASN A 331 -9.98 11.95 4.91
CA ASN A 331 -9.31 13.23 5.15
C ASN A 331 -8.22 13.60 4.13
N LYS A 332 -8.26 13.08 2.89
CA LYS A 332 -7.35 13.53 1.82
C LYS A 332 -7.86 14.85 1.25
N ILE A 333 -6.98 15.80 0.96
CA ILE A 333 -7.39 17.05 0.30
C ILE A 333 -7.69 16.74 -1.16
N ILE A 334 -8.96 16.90 -1.57
CA ILE A 334 -9.39 16.70 -2.96
C ILE A 334 -9.72 18.01 -3.68
N GLY A 335 -9.92 19.09 -2.94
CA GLY A 335 -10.14 20.40 -3.54
C GLY A 335 -9.87 21.56 -2.59
N LEU A 336 -9.64 22.72 -3.18
CA LEU A 336 -9.33 23.95 -2.47
C LEU A 336 -9.94 25.16 -3.18
N THR A 337 -10.52 26.08 -2.40
CA THR A 337 -10.93 27.41 -2.86
C THR A 337 -10.38 28.48 -1.92
N THR A 338 -9.81 29.54 -2.48
CA THR A 338 -9.36 30.71 -1.69
C THR A 338 -10.20 31.93 -2.03
N LYS A 339 -10.52 32.75 -1.03
CA LYS A 339 -11.17 34.05 -1.19
C LYS A 339 -10.41 35.14 -0.43
N ASN A 340 -10.28 36.30 -1.06
CA ASN A 340 -9.51 37.47 -0.60
C ASN A 340 -8.00 37.24 -0.37
N ILE A 341 -7.44 36.05 -0.67
CA ILE A 341 -6.01 35.78 -0.56
C ILE A 341 -5.30 36.32 -1.81
N LYS A 342 -4.50 37.37 -1.65
CA LYS A 342 -3.79 38.03 -2.78
C LYS A 342 -2.50 37.33 -3.18
N THR A 343 -1.77 36.76 -2.24
CA THR A 343 -0.45 36.17 -2.48
C THR A 343 -0.36 34.79 -1.86
N ILE A 344 0.24 33.84 -2.58
CA ILE A 344 0.59 32.51 -2.07
C ILE A 344 2.11 32.33 -2.21
N GLY A 345 2.79 31.85 -1.18
CA GLY A 345 4.24 31.66 -1.22
C GLY A 345 4.68 30.36 -1.91
N ASN A 346 5.91 29.94 -1.59
CA ASN A 346 6.60 28.85 -2.28
C ASN A 346 6.17 27.45 -1.79
N ASN A 347 6.33 26.44 -2.63
CA ASN A 347 6.08 25.02 -2.34
C ASN A 347 4.67 24.76 -1.78
N PHE A 348 3.70 25.61 -2.11
CA PHE A 348 2.35 25.48 -1.60
C PHE A 348 1.71 24.20 -2.13
N LEU A 349 1.42 23.24 -1.24
CA LEU A 349 0.86 21.94 -1.59
C LEU A 349 1.70 21.21 -2.66
N ARG A 350 3.03 21.31 -2.54
CA ARG A 350 3.96 20.53 -3.36
C ARG A 350 3.83 19.06 -2.96
N ASN A 351 3.69 18.17 -3.96
CA ASN A 351 3.52 16.73 -3.74
C ASN A 351 2.24 16.34 -2.94
N SER A 352 1.18 17.14 -3.06
CA SER A 352 -0.16 16.86 -2.52
C SER A 352 -0.97 15.98 -3.49
N LEU A 353 -0.64 14.68 -3.49
CA LEU A 353 -1.04 13.70 -4.51
C LEU A 353 -2.50 13.73 -4.94
N PHE A 354 -3.44 13.96 -4.02
CA PHE A 354 -4.88 13.77 -4.19
C PHE A 354 -5.69 15.02 -4.55
N VAL A 355 -5.08 16.21 -4.54
CA VAL A 355 -5.80 17.45 -4.87
C VAL A 355 -6.24 17.40 -6.33
N GLU A 356 -7.53 17.50 -6.60
CA GLU A 356 -8.07 17.42 -7.97
C GLU A 356 -8.40 18.79 -8.55
N LYS A 357 -8.92 19.71 -7.72
CA LYS A 357 -9.48 20.99 -8.18
C LYS A 357 -9.08 22.16 -7.28
N ILE A 358 -8.65 23.25 -7.90
CA ILE A 358 -8.26 24.48 -7.23
C ILE A 358 -8.96 25.68 -7.86
N ASN A 359 -9.53 26.53 -7.00
CA ASN A 359 -10.12 27.80 -7.40
C ASN A 359 -9.54 28.96 -6.58
N LEU A 360 -8.81 29.87 -7.23
CA LEU A 360 -8.16 31.01 -6.59
C LEU A 360 -8.86 32.30 -7.02
N THR A 361 -9.88 32.75 -6.28
CA THR A 361 -10.77 33.82 -6.77
C THR A 361 -10.08 35.18 -6.84
N ASP A 362 -9.18 35.45 -5.89
CA ASP A 362 -8.62 36.79 -5.64
C ASP A 362 -7.10 36.87 -5.76
N THR A 363 -6.43 35.74 -5.97
CA THR A 363 -4.97 35.63 -5.96
C THR A 363 -4.35 36.29 -7.17
N THR A 364 -3.35 37.14 -6.94
CA THR A 364 -2.66 37.91 -7.99
C THR A 364 -1.21 37.47 -8.20
N SER A 365 -0.56 36.89 -7.19
CA SER A 365 0.82 36.39 -7.33
C SER A 365 1.07 35.09 -6.57
N ILE A 366 1.86 34.20 -7.15
CA ILE A 366 2.21 32.91 -6.54
C ILE A 366 3.73 32.65 -6.63
N GLY A 367 4.31 32.10 -5.56
CA GLY A 367 5.72 31.72 -5.47
C GLY A 367 6.11 30.45 -6.25
N LYS A 368 7.34 29.97 -6.02
CA LYS A 368 7.94 28.82 -6.72
C LYS A 368 7.28 27.51 -6.31
N HIS A 369 7.28 26.51 -7.20
CA HIS A 369 6.82 25.14 -6.91
C HIS A 369 5.40 25.06 -6.32
N PHE A 370 4.51 25.99 -6.65
CA PHE A 370 3.10 25.86 -6.33
C PHE A 370 2.57 24.57 -6.94
N MET A 371 1.87 23.71 -6.19
CA MET A 371 1.25 22.50 -6.74
C MET A 371 2.15 21.73 -7.74
N ALA A 372 3.44 21.65 -7.46
CA ALA A 372 4.37 20.86 -8.26
C ALA A 372 4.28 19.39 -7.85
N GLU A 373 4.49 18.49 -8.81
CA GLU A 373 4.61 17.05 -8.63
C GLU A 373 3.33 16.38 -8.09
N ASN A 374 2.14 16.81 -8.57
CA ASN A 374 0.87 16.17 -8.16
C ASN A 374 0.36 15.14 -9.17
N LEU A 375 -0.21 14.07 -8.62
CA LEU A 375 -0.70 12.96 -9.42
C LEU A 375 -2.10 13.21 -9.97
N TYR A 376 -3.03 13.71 -9.13
CA TYR A 376 -4.46 13.80 -9.45
C TYR A 376 -4.99 15.21 -9.74
N LEU A 377 -4.13 16.23 -9.79
CA LEU A 377 -4.55 17.60 -10.10
C LEU A 377 -5.08 17.71 -11.53
N ARG A 378 -6.39 18.00 -11.67
CA ARG A 378 -7.09 18.08 -12.96
C ARG A 378 -7.42 19.50 -13.38
N SER A 379 -7.76 20.38 -12.43
CA SER A 379 -8.22 21.73 -12.77
C SER A 379 -7.70 22.81 -11.84
N ILE A 380 -7.21 23.90 -12.44
CA ILE A 380 -6.91 25.15 -11.75
C ILE A 380 -7.61 26.30 -12.46
N ILE A 381 -8.33 27.10 -11.69
CA ILE A 381 -8.99 28.32 -12.15
C ILE A 381 -8.50 29.47 -11.25
N ALA A 382 -7.81 30.45 -11.84
CA ALA A 382 -7.31 31.62 -11.13
C ALA A 382 -7.48 32.89 -12.00
N PRO A 383 -8.69 33.48 -12.05
CA PRO A 383 -9.03 34.53 -13.01
C PRO A 383 -8.23 35.82 -12.83
N LEU A 384 -7.72 36.10 -11.63
CA LEU A 384 -6.98 37.32 -11.30
C LEU A 384 -5.47 37.10 -11.14
N LEU A 385 -4.97 35.89 -11.41
CA LEU A 385 -3.55 35.58 -11.26
C LEU A 385 -2.74 36.31 -12.33
N MET A 386 -1.82 37.19 -11.91
CA MET A 386 -1.01 38.03 -12.80
C MET A 386 0.44 37.55 -12.90
N GLN A 387 0.99 36.99 -11.82
CA GLN A 387 2.41 36.63 -11.74
C GLN A 387 2.62 35.29 -11.05
N VAL A 388 3.52 34.47 -11.58
CA VAL A 388 3.98 33.26 -10.90
C VAL A 388 5.49 33.10 -11.04
N ASP A 389 6.12 32.53 -10.03
CA ASP A 389 7.56 32.22 -10.06
C ASP A 389 7.82 30.83 -10.70
N SER A 390 9.09 30.41 -10.73
CA SER A 390 9.52 29.19 -11.40
C SER A 390 8.83 27.92 -10.85
N TYR A 391 8.67 26.91 -11.70
CA TYR A 391 8.10 25.61 -11.36
C TYR A 391 6.62 25.63 -10.92
N PHE A 392 5.85 26.64 -11.34
CA PHE A 392 4.47 26.89 -10.91
C PHE A 392 3.52 25.68 -10.99
N LEU A 393 3.69 24.75 -11.93
CA LEU A 393 2.89 23.52 -12.06
C LEU A 393 3.71 22.40 -12.69
N GLN A 394 4.95 22.24 -12.23
CA GLN A 394 5.85 21.21 -12.73
C GLN A 394 5.30 19.79 -12.47
N SER A 395 5.48 18.91 -13.46
CA SER A 395 5.30 17.45 -13.40
C SER A 395 3.90 16.99 -12.97
N ASN A 396 2.83 17.74 -13.28
CA ASN A 396 1.46 17.28 -13.01
C ASN A 396 0.95 16.33 -14.10
N LYS A 397 0.54 15.12 -13.69
CA LYS A 397 0.25 14.03 -14.63
C LYS A 397 -1.21 13.98 -15.09
N SER A 398 -2.12 14.64 -14.39
CA SER A 398 -3.56 14.63 -14.70
C SER A 398 -4.15 15.99 -15.08
N LEU A 399 -3.33 17.05 -15.27
CA LEU A 399 -3.85 18.41 -15.47
C LEU A 399 -4.56 18.52 -16.82
N GLU A 400 -5.86 18.77 -16.79
CA GLU A 400 -6.75 18.86 -17.96
C GLU A 400 -7.17 20.30 -18.26
N VAL A 401 -7.45 21.09 -17.22
CA VAL A 401 -8.00 22.44 -17.33
C VAL A 401 -7.14 23.43 -16.56
N LEU A 402 -6.57 24.40 -17.28
CA LEU A 402 -5.84 25.52 -16.69
C LEU A 402 -6.39 26.83 -17.23
N SER A 403 -6.95 27.67 -16.33
CA SER A 403 -7.55 28.96 -16.69
C SER A 403 -6.90 30.09 -15.92
N LEU A 404 -6.02 30.85 -16.60
CA LEU A 404 -5.22 31.95 -16.05
C LEU A 404 -5.31 33.20 -16.96
N PRO A 405 -6.50 33.76 -17.19
CA PRO A 405 -6.72 34.79 -18.22
C PRO A 405 -5.98 36.11 -17.95
N SER A 406 -5.61 36.40 -16.70
CA SER A 406 -4.94 37.65 -16.31
C SER A 406 -3.42 37.51 -16.18
N LEU A 407 -2.84 36.35 -16.52
CA LEU A 407 -1.43 36.07 -16.29
C LEU A 407 -0.56 36.91 -17.23
N ILE A 408 0.44 37.62 -16.68
CA ILE A 408 1.32 38.57 -17.38
C ILE A 408 2.77 38.08 -17.41
N ASP A 409 3.25 37.54 -16.29
CA ASP A 409 4.66 37.17 -16.11
C ASP A 409 4.78 35.79 -15.43
N VAL A 410 5.68 34.96 -15.94
CA VAL A 410 5.93 33.60 -15.44
C VAL A 410 7.44 33.33 -15.38
N GLY A 411 7.88 32.69 -14.30
CA GLY A 411 9.25 32.22 -14.14
C GLY A 411 9.60 31.02 -15.03
N ASP A 412 10.75 30.41 -14.74
CA ASP A 412 11.27 29.26 -15.47
C ASP A 412 10.42 28.01 -15.21
N GLN A 413 10.35 27.09 -16.19
CA GLN A 413 9.77 25.75 -16.00
C GLN A 413 8.30 25.77 -15.52
N PHE A 414 7.54 26.79 -15.92
CA PHE A 414 6.14 27.03 -15.54
C PHE A 414 5.24 25.79 -15.60
N LEU A 415 5.25 25.04 -16.70
CA LEU A 415 4.48 23.79 -16.89
C LEU A 415 5.38 22.63 -17.37
N LEU A 416 6.60 22.53 -16.84
CA LEU A 416 7.51 21.44 -17.19
C LEU A 416 6.86 20.06 -16.95
N GLU A 417 6.99 19.11 -17.89
CA GLU A 417 6.63 17.68 -17.73
C GLU A 417 5.15 17.36 -17.43
N ASN A 418 4.19 18.13 -17.94
CA ASN A 418 2.76 17.79 -17.83
C ASN A 418 2.33 16.81 -18.93
N GLN A 419 1.44 15.88 -18.60
CA GLN A 419 1.13 14.75 -19.51
C GLN A 419 -0.23 14.79 -20.18
N VAL A 420 -1.21 15.54 -19.67
CA VAL A 420 -2.60 15.48 -20.16
C VAL A 420 -3.07 16.78 -20.82
N LEU A 421 -2.56 17.94 -20.39
CA LEU A 421 -2.99 19.24 -20.89
C LEU A 421 -2.79 19.33 -22.41
N SER A 422 -3.88 19.52 -23.15
CA SER A 422 -3.87 19.48 -24.61
C SER A 422 -3.87 20.86 -25.27
N LYS A 423 -4.33 21.89 -24.56
CA LYS A 423 -4.37 23.27 -25.02
C LYS A 423 -4.01 24.23 -23.89
N LEU A 424 -3.26 25.27 -24.23
CA LEU A 424 -2.94 26.38 -23.34
C LEU A 424 -3.29 27.71 -24.00
N ASP A 425 -4.04 28.55 -23.30
CA ASP A 425 -4.40 29.90 -23.72
C ASP A 425 -4.09 30.87 -22.57
N LEU A 426 -3.15 31.81 -22.82
CA LEU A 426 -2.77 32.85 -21.86
C LEU A 426 -2.78 34.19 -22.58
N PRO A 427 -3.96 34.84 -22.69
CA PRO A 427 -4.17 35.96 -23.60
C PRO A 427 -3.39 37.22 -23.21
N ASN A 428 -2.99 37.36 -21.95
CA ASN A 428 -2.30 38.54 -21.43
C ASN A 428 -0.82 38.29 -21.10
N LEU A 429 -0.29 37.09 -21.37
CA LEU A 429 1.09 36.76 -21.02
C LEU A 429 2.07 37.58 -21.86
N GLU A 430 2.95 38.33 -21.22
CA GLU A 430 3.95 39.18 -21.87
C GLU A 430 5.37 38.59 -21.79
N LYS A 431 5.70 37.89 -20.70
CA LYS A 431 7.04 37.36 -20.44
C LYS A 431 6.98 35.93 -19.90
N ALA A 432 7.90 35.09 -20.37
CA ALA A 432 8.09 33.75 -19.85
C ALA A 432 9.57 33.37 -19.71
N GLY A 433 9.90 32.62 -18.65
CA GLY A 433 11.25 32.14 -18.36
C GLY A 433 11.73 30.99 -19.25
N ASP A 434 12.88 30.41 -18.87
CA ASP A 434 13.50 29.26 -19.52
C ASP A 434 12.64 28.01 -19.36
N SER A 435 12.63 27.13 -20.36
CA SER A 435 11.93 25.84 -20.35
C SER A 435 10.43 25.91 -20.02
N PHE A 436 9.79 27.04 -20.35
CA PHE A 436 8.39 27.39 -20.08
C PHE A 436 7.38 26.22 -20.13
N LEU A 437 7.37 25.46 -21.23
CA LEU A 437 6.49 24.30 -21.51
C LEU A 437 7.27 23.05 -21.95
N MET A 438 8.48 22.83 -21.45
CA MET A 438 9.28 21.66 -21.84
C MET A 438 8.58 20.34 -21.42
N GLN A 439 8.66 19.29 -22.27
CA GLN A 439 8.15 17.93 -22.02
C GLN A 439 6.64 17.81 -21.76
N ASN A 440 5.84 18.53 -22.52
CA ASN A 440 4.38 18.41 -22.52
C ASN A 440 3.90 17.46 -23.64
N SER A 441 3.78 16.17 -23.31
CA SER A 441 3.56 15.10 -24.30
C SER A 441 2.20 15.12 -25.01
N SER A 442 1.19 15.76 -24.41
CA SER A 442 -0.18 15.84 -24.96
C SER A 442 -0.57 17.22 -25.50
N LEU A 443 0.32 18.21 -25.39
CA LEU A 443 0.03 19.59 -25.74
C LEU A 443 0.06 19.80 -27.26
N LYS A 444 -1.09 20.20 -27.82
CA LYS A 444 -1.31 20.38 -29.27
C LYS A 444 -1.43 21.84 -29.68
N GLU A 445 -2.04 22.67 -28.84
CA GLU A 445 -2.28 24.08 -29.15
C GLU A 445 -1.81 25.00 -28.02
N VAL A 446 -1.11 26.07 -28.38
CA VAL A 446 -0.68 27.13 -27.47
C VAL A 446 -1.00 28.48 -28.10
N ASP A 447 -1.75 29.32 -27.40
CA ASP A 447 -2.15 30.67 -27.83
C ASP A 447 -1.69 31.73 -26.82
N LEU A 448 -0.74 32.57 -27.23
CA LEU A 448 -0.07 33.58 -26.40
C LEU A 448 0.05 34.90 -27.20
N PRO A 449 -1.08 35.56 -27.52
CA PRO A 449 -1.13 36.68 -28.47
C PRO A 449 -0.33 37.91 -28.04
N ASN A 450 -0.07 38.06 -26.74
CA ASN A 450 0.64 39.19 -26.15
C ASN A 450 2.07 38.89 -25.72
N LEU A 451 2.59 37.67 -25.97
CA LEU A 451 3.93 37.29 -25.53
C LEU A 451 4.99 38.10 -26.28
N ILE A 452 5.85 38.80 -25.54
CA ILE A 452 6.93 39.65 -26.07
C ILE A 452 8.28 38.97 -25.90
N TYR A 453 8.50 38.31 -24.76
CA TYR A 453 9.77 37.68 -24.40
C TYR A 453 9.58 36.25 -23.92
N ILE A 454 10.48 35.35 -24.33
CA ILE A 454 10.55 34.00 -23.80
C ILE A 454 12.01 33.55 -23.62
N GLY A 455 12.26 32.78 -22.56
CA GLY A 455 13.56 32.18 -22.27
C GLY A 455 13.94 31.03 -23.22
N LYS A 456 15.04 30.37 -22.91
CA LYS A 456 15.63 29.27 -23.68
C LYS A 456 14.80 27.99 -23.59
N ASN A 457 14.85 27.17 -24.64
CA ASN A 457 14.20 25.84 -24.69
C ASN A 457 12.69 25.83 -24.34
N PRO A 458 11.88 26.79 -24.79
CA PRO A 458 10.56 27.02 -24.24
C PRO A 458 9.59 25.86 -24.43
N MET A 459 9.80 25.00 -25.43
CA MET A 459 8.89 23.91 -25.78
C MET A 459 9.63 22.63 -26.21
N ARG A 460 10.87 22.45 -25.73
CA ARG A 460 11.66 21.27 -26.08
C ARG A 460 10.90 19.99 -25.69
N TRP A 461 10.95 18.98 -26.57
CA TRP A 461 10.32 17.67 -26.36
C TRP A 461 8.77 17.69 -26.32
N ASN A 462 8.14 18.64 -27.04
CA ASN A 462 6.70 18.67 -27.30
C ASN A 462 6.39 18.11 -28.70
N HIS A 463 6.54 16.79 -28.85
CA HIS A 463 6.58 16.14 -30.18
C HIS A 463 5.27 16.21 -30.98
N ILE A 464 4.13 16.53 -30.35
CA ILE A 464 2.82 16.60 -31.01
C ILE A 464 2.24 18.02 -31.11
N LEU A 465 3.04 19.05 -30.83
CA LEU A 465 2.57 20.44 -30.89
C LEU A 465 2.26 20.84 -32.34
N GLU A 466 0.99 21.17 -32.60
CA GLU A 466 0.48 21.50 -33.93
C GLU A 466 0.40 23.01 -34.16
N ARG A 467 0.04 23.78 -33.12
CA ARG A 467 -0.14 25.23 -33.21
C ARG A 467 0.54 25.96 -32.05
N PHE A 468 1.36 26.95 -32.38
CA PHE A 468 1.98 27.89 -31.44
C PHE A 468 1.77 29.31 -31.95
N ASN A 469 0.87 30.08 -31.33
CA ASN A 469 0.49 31.43 -31.76
C ASN A 469 1.12 32.51 -30.87
N THR A 470 2.11 33.22 -31.39
CA THR A 470 2.90 34.25 -30.68
C THR A 470 3.24 35.43 -31.58
N PRO A 471 2.24 36.20 -32.08
CA PRO A 471 2.43 37.23 -33.11
C PRO A 471 3.29 38.43 -32.67
N LYS A 472 3.48 38.63 -31.35
CA LYS A 472 4.28 39.72 -30.78
C LYS A 472 5.66 39.27 -30.28
N LEU A 473 5.97 37.98 -30.39
CA LEU A 473 7.19 37.43 -29.79
C LEU A 473 8.43 37.93 -30.53
N ILE A 474 9.35 38.50 -29.77
CA ILE A 474 10.67 38.90 -30.25
C ILE A 474 11.60 37.72 -29.97
N VAL A 475 12.02 37.00 -31.01
CA VAL A 475 12.95 35.86 -30.89
C VAL A 475 14.39 36.38 -30.88
N PRO A 476 15.13 36.25 -29.77
CA PRO A 476 16.55 36.60 -29.75
C PRO A 476 17.36 35.61 -30.60
N ASP A 477 18.44 36.08 -31.24
CA ASP A 477 19.26 35.29 -32.18
C ASP A 477 19.83 33.98 -31.58
N ASN A 478 19.90 33.86 -30.25
CA ASN A 478 20.38 32.68 -29.53
C ASN A 478 19.29 31.67 -29.11
N ILE A 479 18.02 31.89 -29.51
CA ILE A 479 16.86 31.04 -29.17
C ILE A 479 16.25 30.39 -30.44
N SER A 480 16.80 30.62 -31.64
CA SER A 480 16.22 30.07 -32.89
C SER A 480 16.09 28.55 -32.88
N ASP A 481 17.09 27.85 -32.32
CA ASP A 481 17.09 26.38 -32.23
C ASP A 481 16.04 25.84 -31.25
N ALA A 482 15.52 26.69 -30.37
CA ALA A 482 14.58 26.33 -29.33
C ALA A 482 13.14 26.15 -29.83
N PHE A 483 12.88 26.52 -31.09
CA PHE A 483 11.63 26.30 -31.82
C PHE A 483 11.74 25.19 -32.88
N HIS A 484 12.90 24.52 -32.99
CA HIS A 484 13.02 23.34 -33.83
C HIS A 484 12.36 22.14 -33.12
N ARG A 485 11.45 21.49 -33.86
CA ARG A 485 10.60 20.38 -33.41
C ARG A 485 11.37 19.18 -32.88
#